data_AF-A0A453TEM7-F1
#
_entry.id   AF-A0A453TEM7-F1
#
_cell.length_a   1.000
_cell.length_b   1.000
_cell.length_c   1.000
_cell.angle_alpha   90.00
_cell.angle_beta   90.00
_cell.angle_gamma   90.00
#
_symmetry.space_group_name_H-M   'P 1'
#
loop_
_entity.id
_entity.type
_entity.pdbx_description
1 polymer ?
#
loop_
_entity_poly.entity_id
_entity_poly.type
_entity_poly.pdbx_seq_one_letter_code
_entity_poly.pdbx_strand_id
1 'polypeptide(L)' 'QVKDCRVVIDPRTKESRGFAFVTMENVEDARRCIKYLHRTVLEGRLISVAKV' A
#
# COMPACT_ATOMS: atom_id res chain seq x y z
N GLN A 1 2.91 -2.42 13.64
CA GLN A 1 4.15 -2.21 12.86
C GLN A 1 4.03 -2.91 11.51
N VAL A 2 4.84 -2.55 10.51
CA VAL A 2 4.82 -3.19 9.17
C VAL A 2 5.69 -4.46 9.22
N LYS A 3 5.12 -5.60 8.80
CA LYS A 3 5.81 -6.90 8.77
C LYS A 3 6.57 -7.14 7.47
N ASP A 4 5.93 -6.83 6.35
CA ASP A 4 6.50 -7.01 5.01
C ASP A 4 5.88 -5.99 4.04
N CYS A 5 6.62 -5.57 3.02
CA CYS A 5 6.12 -4.70 1.98
C CYS A 5 6.64 -5.14 0.61
N ARG A 6 5.70 -5.31 -0.33
CA ARG A 6 5.98 -5.77 -1.69
C ARG A 6 5.38 -4.80 -2.69
N VAL A 7 6.23 -3.99 -3.31
CA VAL A 7 5.84 -3.14 -4.43
C VAL A 7 5.84 -4.01 -5.69
N VAL A 8 4.73 -4.00 -6.43
CA VAL A 8 4.68 -4.73 -7.70
C VAL A 8 5.29 -3.84 -8.78
N ILE A 9 6.40 -4.31 -9.31
CA ILE A 9 7.18 -3.64 -10.35
C ILE A 9 7.13 -4.51 -11.59
N ASP A 10 6.98 -3.90 -12.76
CA ASP A 10 7.08 -4.62 -14.04
C ASP A 10 8.53 -5.08 -14.25
N PRO A 11 8.80 -6.38 -14.43
CA PRO A 11 10.15 -6.90 -14.58
C PRO A 11 10.84 -6.44 -15.88
N ARG A 12 10.07 -6.01 -16.89
CA ARG A 12 10.60 -5.56 -18.19
C ARG A 12 10.93 -4.08 -18.19
N THR A 13 10.02 -3.24 -17.70
CA THR A 13 10.21 -1.76 -17.71
C THR A 13 10.81 -1.23 -16.41
N LYS A 14 10.86 -2.04 -15.35
CA LYS A 14 11.19 -1.62 -13.98
C LYS A 14 10.29 -0.51 -13.43
N GLU A 15 9.15 -0.26 -14.04
CA GLU A 15 8.18 0.73 -13.55
C GLU A 15 7.24 0.11 -12.52
N SER A 16 6.85 0.90 -11.51
CA SER A 16 5.86 0.43 -10.55
C SER A 16 4.51 0.27 -11.25
N ARG A 17 3.82 -0.84 -11.00
CA ARG A 17 2.48 -1.07 -11.56
C ARG A 17 1.40 -0.23 -10.88
N GLY A 18 1.78 0.71 -10.01
CA GLY A 18 0.86 1.58 -9.27
C GLY A 18 0.16 0.92 -8.08
N PHE A 19 0.58 -0.27 -7.67
CA PHE A 19 0.07 -0.92 -6.46
C PHE A 19 1.18 -1.66 -5.70
N ALA A 20 0.96 -1.79 -4.39
CA ALA A 20 1.84 -2.50 -3.49
C ALA A 20 1.01 -3.27 -2.46
N PHE A 21 1.55 -4.38 -2.00
CA PHE A 21 1.00 -5.16 -0.91
C PHE A 21 1.80 -4.88 0.35
N VAL A 22 1.12 -4.54 1.43
CA VAL A 22 1.74 -4.30 2.73
C VAL A 22 1.15 -5.28 3.73
N THR A 23 2.00 -6.13 4.29
CA THR A 23 1.64 -7.03 5.38
C THR A 23 1.87 -6.31 6.69
N MET A 24 0.81 -6.13 7.46
CA MET A 24 0.88 -5.57 8.81
C MET A 24 1.03 -6.70 9.83
N GLU A 25 1.71 -6.44 10.94
CA GLU A 25 1.80 -7.42 12.03
C GLU A 25 0.44 -7.66 12.71
N ASN A 26 -0.32 -6.57 12.91
CA ASN A 26 -1.59 -6.60 13.63
C ASN A 26 -2.75 -6.16 12.73
N VAL A 27 -3.91 -6.80 12.92
CA VAL A 27 -5.13 -6.46 12.19
C VAL A 27 -5.64 -5.05 12.55
N GLU A 28 -5.45 -4.63 13.80
CA GLU A 28 -5.81 -3.28 14.26
C GLU A 28 -4.99 -2.20 13.56
N ASP A 29 -3.69 -2.44 13.39
CA ASP A 29 -2.80 -1.54 12.64
C ASP A 29 -3.16 -1.49 11.17
N ALA A 30 -3.54 -2.62 10.57
CA ALA A 30 -4.05 -2.66 9.20
C ALA A 30 -5.33 -1.84 9.03
N ARG A 31 -6.29 -2.00 9.96
CA ARG A 31 -7.52 -1.21 9.94
C ARG A 31 -7.26 0.28 10.09
N ARG A 32 -6.36 0.67 11.01
CA ARG A 32 -5.94 2.07 11.16
C ARG A 32 -5.29 2.58 9.87
N CYS A 33 -4.35 1.85 9.28
CA CYS A 33 -3.73 2.23 8.02
C CYS A 33 -4.76 2.45 6.92
N ILE A 34 -5.70 1.53 6.72
CA ILE A 34 -6.77 1.71 5.74
C ILE A 34 -7.58 2.97 6.06
N LYS A 35 -7.99 3.19 7.32
CA LYS A 35 -8.80 4.35 7.69
C LYS A 35 -8.09 5.69 7.47
N TYR A 36 -6.80 5.77 7.76
CA TYR A 36 -6.03 7.01 7.69
C TYR A 36 -5.36 7.26 6.33
N LEU A 37 -5.01 6.20 5.59
CA LEU A 37 -4.29 6.30 4.31
C LEU A 37 -5.21 6.09 3.10
N HIS A 38 -6.43 5.57 3.26
CA HIS A 38 -7.36 5.47 2.15
C HIS A 38 -7.74 6.87 1.65
N ARG A 39 -7.60 7.09 0.34
CA ARG A 39 -7.87 8.36 -0.36
C ARG A 39 -6.97 9.52 0.05
N THR A 40 -5.78 9.25 0.58
CA THR A 40 -4.80 10.31 0.78
C THR A 40 -4.04 10.59 -0.52
N VAL A 41 -3.43 11.77 -0.58
CA VAL A 41 -2.57 12.16 -1.69
C VAL A 41 -1.14 11.80 -1.32
N LEU A 42 -0.54 10.89 -2.07
CA LEU A 42 0.86 10.51 -1.99
C LEU A 42 1.55 10.92 -3.28
N GLU A 43 2.56 11.80 -3.19
CA GLU A 43 3.29 12.32 -4.36
C GLU A 43 2.37 12.91 -5.46
N GLY A 44 1.29 13.60 -5.05
CA GLY A 44 0.32 14.18 -5.96
C GLY A 44 -0.66 13.18 -6.59
N ARG A 45 -0.59 11.89 -6.24
CA ARG A 45 -1.51 10.85 -6.69
C ARG A 45 -2.40 10.39 -5.54
N LEU A 46 -3.67 10.20 -5.84
CA LEU A 46 -4.64 9.72 -4.87
C LEU A 46 -4.49 8.20 -4.72
N ILE A 47 -4.09 7.76 -3.53
CA ILE A 47 -3.88 6.34 -3.25
C ILE A 47 -5.15 5.70 -2.68
N SER A 48 -5.41 4.47 -3.08
CA SER A 48 -6.49 3.65 -2.52
C SER A 48 -5.88 2.53 -1.71
N VAL A 49 -6.14 2.55 -0.40
CA VAL A 49 -5.79 1.45 0.49
C VAL A 49 -7.06 0.64 0.74
N ALA A 50 -7.03 -0.64 0.42
CA ALA A 50 -8.13 -1.57 0.64
C ALA A 50 -7.62 -2.84 1.31
N LYS A 51 -8.49 -3.49 2.09
CA LYS A 51 -8.21 -4.84 2.59
C LYS A 51 -8.37 -5.82 1.42
N VAL A 52 -7.38 -6.67 1.21
CA VAL A 52 -7.41 -7.84 0.31
C VAL A 52 -7.70 -9.12 1.07
#